data_AF-A0ABC9UBI1-F1
#
_entry.id   AF-A0ABC9UBI1-F1
#
_cell.length_a   1.000
_cell.length_b   1.000
_cell.length_c   1.000
_cell.angle_alpha   90.00
_cell.angle_beta   90.00
_cell.angle_gamma   90.00
#
_symmetry.space_group_name_H-M   'P 1'
#
loop_
_entity.id
_entity.type
_entity.pdbx_description
1 polymer ?
#
loop_
_entity_poly.entity_id
_entity_poly.type
_entity_poly.pdbx_seq_one_letter_code
_entity_poly.pdbx_strand_id
1 'polypeptide(L)' 'MKYHSGNSEKFNEQQMQWLQAIRDHIVSSFHFERDDLDMTPFDAQGGLMGMYQQFGDKMDWLLEELNRELVA' A
#
# COMPACT_ATOMS: atom_id res chain seq x y z
N MET A 1 -0.15 -20.04 -14.57
CA MET A 1 -0.13 -18.81 -13.75
C MET A 1 1.31 -18.38 -13.62
N LYS A 2 1.75 -17.44 -14.46
CA LYS A 2 3.16 -17.03 -14.55
C LYS A 2 3.20 -15.51 -14.78
N TYR A 3 3.40 -14.77 -13.70
CA TYR A 3 3.87 -13.38 -13.77
C TYR A 3 5.21 -13.28 -13.04
N HIS A 4 6.17 -14.11 -13.44
CA HIS A 4 7.59 -13.88 -13.15
C HIS A 4 8.23 -13.33 -14.41
N SER A 5 7.94 -12.08 -14.73
CA SER A 5 8.78 -11.28 -15.63
C SER A 5 9.66 -10.45 -14.71
N GLY A 6 10.92 -10.87 -14.54
CA GLY A 6 11.94 -10.23 -13.70
C GLY A 6 12.38 -8.85 -14.21
N ASN A 7 11.41 -7.95 -14.38
CA ASN A 7 11.56 -6.56 -14.77
C ASN A 7 10.47 -5.68 -14.15
N SER A 8 9.87 -6.10 -13.02
CA SER A 8 9.10 -5.18 -12.19
C SER A 8 10.10 -4.15 -11.64
N GLU A 9 9.86 -2.87 -11.90
CA GLU A 9 10.58 -1.82 -11.21
C GLU A 9 10.51 -2.10 -9.71
N LYS A 10 11.68 -2.26 -9.09
CA LYS A 10 11.73 -2.50 -7.65
C LYS A 10 11.13 -1.28 -6.98
N PHE A 11 10.23 -1.52 -6.03
CA PHE A 11 9.77 -0.46 -5.15
C PHE A 11 10.97 0.20 -4.49
N ASN A 12 10.96 1.53 -4.46
CA ASN A 12 11.96 2.29 -3.74
C ASN A 12 11.75 2.15 -2.21
N GLU A 13 12.68 2.66 -1.41
CA GLU A 13 12.62 2.55 0.05
C GLU A 13 11.33 3.16 0.63
N GLN A 14 10.87 4.27 0.08
CA GLN A 14 9.66 4.95 0.55
C GLN A 14 8.40 4.14 0.21
N GLN A 15 8.28 3.64 -1.02
CA GLN A 15 7.21 2.72 -1.42
C GLN A 15 7.20 1.46 -0.56
N MET A 16 8.36 0.90 -0.24
CA MET A 16 8.45 -0.27 0.65
C MET A 16 7.99 0.04 2.08
N GLN A 17 8.28 1.23 2.61
CA GLN A 17 7.77 1.67 3.92
C GLN A 17 6.24 1.76 3.92
N TRP A 18 5.65 2.32 2.87
CA TRP A 18 4.20 2.36 2.70
C TRP A 18 3.59 0.95 2.68
N LEU A 19 4.15 0.04 1.88
CA LEU A 19 3.66 -1.34 1.77
C LEU A 19 3.74 -2.09 3.11
N GLN A 20 4.82 -1.89 3.88
CA GLN A 20 4.98 -2.51 5.19
C GLN A 20 3.97 -1.96 6.20
N ALA A 21 3.78 -0.64 6.24
CA ALA A 21 2.82 -0.01 7.15
C ALA A 21 1.36 -0.44 6.84
N ILE A 22 0.98 -0.50 5.55
CA ILE A 22 -0.34 -0.98 5.13
C ILE A 22 -0.52 -2.45 5.51
N ARG A 23 0.47 -3.29 5.24
CA ARG A 23 0.45 -4.71 5.64
C ARG A 23 0.24 -4.86 7.14
N ASP A 24 1.02 -4.14 7.95
CA ASP A 24 0.96 -4.26 9.40
C ASP A 24 -0.39 -3.78 9.95
N HIS A 25 -1.00 -2.75 9.32
CA HIS A 25 -2.37 -2.33 9.62
C HIS A 25 -3.38 -3.44 9.28
N ILE A 26 -3.36 -3.98 8.05
CA ILE A 26 -4.28 -5.04 7.61
C ILE A 26 -4.18 -6.29 8.50
N VAL A 27 -2.97 -6.69 8.88
CA VAL A 27 -2.77 -7.82 9.81
C VAL A 27 -3.45 -7.58 11.16
N SER A 28 -3.57 -6.32 11.60
CA SER A 28 -4.21 -5.95 12.86
C SER A 28 -5.72 -5.70 12.75
N SER A 29 -6.20 -5.11 11.66
CA SER A 29 -7.59 -4.64 11.50
C SER A 29 -8.42 -5.45 10.51
N PHE A 30 -7.78 -6.36 9.76
CA PHE A 30 -8.34 -7.16 8.67
C PHE A 30 -8.83 -6.37 7.45
N HIS A 31 -8.61 -5.05 7.40
CA HIS A 31 -8.97 -4.23 6.26
C HIS A 31 -8.19 -2.91 6.24
N PHE A 32 -8.09 -2.28 5.07
CA PHE A 32 -7.48 -0.97 4.88
C PHE A 32 -8.27 -0.17 3.87
N GLU A 33 -8.76 1.00 4.27
CA GLU A 33 -9.52 1.92 3.43
C GLU A 33 -8.73 3.21 3.18
N ARG A 34 -9.20 4.05 2.25
CA ARG A 34 -8.54 5.35 2.00
C ARG A 34 -8.56 6.25 3.23
N ASP A 35 -9.59 6.14 4.06
CA ASP A 35 -9.74 6.92 5.29
C ASP A 35 -8.66 6.56 6.34
N ASP A 36 -8.10 5.34 6.29
CA ASP A 36 -6.98 4.95 7.16
C ASP A 36 -5.69 5.72 6.83
N LEU A 37 -5.60 6.35 5.64
CA LEU A 37 -4.48 7.22 5.27
C LEU A 37 -4.44 8.52 6.09
N ASP A 38 -5.55 8.89 6.73
CA ASP A 38 -5.61 10.04 7.64
C ASP A 38 -5.18 9.66 9.07
N MET A 39 -4.82 8.40 9.32
CA MET A 39 -4.35 7.92 10.62
C MET A 39 -2.82 7.75 10.67
N THR A 40 -2.25 7.82 11.87
CA THR A 40 -0.83 7.51 12.09
C THR A 40 -0.54 6.04 11.79
N PRO A 41 0.54 5.71 11.04
CA PRO A 41 1.66 6.57 10.61
C PRO A 41 1.53 7.18 9.21
N PHE A 42 0.37 7.08 8.56
CA PHE A 42 0.18 7.50 7.17
C PHE A 42 0.01 9.02 7.04
N ASP A 43 -0.67 9.65 7.99
CA ASP A 43 -0.81 11.11 8.08
C ASP A 43 0.55 11.83 8.09
N ALA A 44 1.50 11.31 8.88
CA ALA A 44 2.87 11.78 8.96
C ALA A 44 3.68 11.57 7.67
N GLN A 45 3.24 10.66 6.81
CA GLN A 45 3.82 10.41 5.48
C GLN A 45 3.12 11.20 4.37
N GLY A 46 2.20 12.10 4.70
CA GLY A 46 1.45 12.93 3.75
C GLY A 46 0.06 12.38 3.40
N GLY A 47 -0.40 11.35 4.11
CA GLY A 47 -1.72 10.72 3.96
C GLY A 47 -2.04 10.34 2.52
N LEU A 48 -3.28 10.62 2.09
CA LEU A 48 -3.76 10.33 0.74
C LEU A 48 -2.85 10.91 -0.35
N MET A 49 -2.42 12.17 -0.20
CA MET A 49 -1.54 12.81 -1.17
C MET A 49 -0.15 12.17 -1.19
N GLY A 50 0.38 11.78 -0.03
CA GLY A 50 1.65 11.07 0.10
C GLY A 50 1.62 9.72 -0.62
N MET A 51 0.55 8.95 -0.42
CA MET A 51 0.37 7.67 -1.11
C MET A 51 0.22 7.87 -2.62
N TYR A 52 -0.53 8.86 -3.07
CA TYR A 52 -0.65 9.19 -4.49
C TYR A 52 0.68 9.63 -5.11
N GLN A 53 1.55 10.35 -4.39
CA GLN A 53 2.89 10.66 -4.88
C GLN A 53 3.76 9.42 -5.08
N GLN A 54 3.58 8.38 -4.25
CA GLN A 54 4.36 7.16 -4.32
C GLN A 54 3.84 6.16 -5.37
N PHE A 55 2.51 6.04 -5.51
CA PHE A 55 1.89 4.99 -6.33
C PHE A 55 1.07 5.52 -7.51
N GLY A 56 0.77 6.82 -7.53
CA GLY A 56 -0.01 7.48 -8.58
C GLY A 56 -1.35 6.79 -8.83
N ASP A 57 -1.69 6.63 -10.11
CA ASP A 57 -2.92 5.97 -10.55
C ASP A 57 -3.04 4.49 -10.12
N LYS A 58 -1.93 3.86 -9.68
CA LYS A 58 -1.94 2.47 -9.21
C LYS A 58 -2.34 2.34 -7.74
N MET A 59 -2.49 3.44 -7.01
CA MET A 59 -2.82 3.44 -5.57
C MET A 59 -4.06 2.60 -5.27
N ASP A 60 -5.14 2.82 -6.00
CA ASP A 60 -6.43 2.15 -5.74
C ASP A 60 -6.35 0.64 -6.00
N TRP A 61 -5.75 0.27 -7.13
CA TRP A 61 -5.49 -1.13 -7.46
C TRP A 61 -4.61 -1.81 -6.40
N LEU A 62 -3.58 -1.10 -5.90
CA LEU A 62 -2.69 -1.61 -4.85
C LEU A 62 -3.45 -1.87 -3.55
N LEU A 63 -4.33 -0.95 -3.13
CA LEU A 63 -5.14 -1.11 -1.93
C LEU A 63 -6.09 -2.30 -2.04
N GLU A 64 -6.75 -2.46 -3.18
CA GLU A 64 -7.63 -3.61 -3.43
C GLU A 64 -6.85 -4.94 -3.42
N GLU A 65 -5.67 -4.97 -4.05
CA GLU A 65 -4.82 -6.17 -4.11
C GLU A 65 -4.29 -6.54 -2.72
N LEU A 66 -3.77 -5.57 -1.95
CA LEU A 66 -3.24 -5.82 -0.61
C LEU A 66 -4.33 -6.30 0.36
N ASN A 67 -5.50 -5.69 0.33
CA ASN A 67 -6.64 -6.16 1.11
C ASN A 67 -7.04 -7.58 0.74
N ARG A 68 -7.03 -7.92 -0.55
CA ARG A 68 -7.40 -9.27 -1.00
C ARG A 68 -6.37 -10.31 -0.59
N GLU A 69 -5.09 -10.06 -0.85
CA GLU A 69 -4.01 -11.04 -0.67
C GLU A 69 -3.60 -11.23 0.80
N LEU A 70 -3.77 -10.22 1.65
CA LEU A 70 -3.36 -10.29 3.07
C LEU A 70 -4.48 -10.69 4.03
N VAL A 71 -5.74 -10.63 3.59
CA VAL A 71 -6.91 -11.01 4.41
C VAL A 71 -7.42 -12.42 4.06
N ALA A 72 -7.13 -12.93 2.86
CA ALA A 72 -7.50 -14.27 2.40
C ALA A 72 -6.70 -15.39 3.07
#